data_AF-A0A1J5E8K9-F1
#
_entry.id   AF-A0A1J5E8K9-F1
#
_cell.length_a   1.000
_cell.length_b   1.000
_cell.length_c   1.000
_cell.angle_alpha   90.00
_cell.angle_beta   90.00
_cell.angle_gamma   90.00
#
_symmetry.space_group_name_H-M   'P 1'
#
loop_
_entity.id
_entity.type
_entity.pdbx_description
1 polymer ?
#
loop_
_entity_poly.entity_id
_entity_poly.type
_entity_poly.pdbx_seq_one_letter_code
_entity_poly.pdbx_strand_id
1 'polypeptide(L)' 'MSHEEKRAGEGGAPTPAATEILALHVSPDLVRAFQRCKWIIIAETGQDQVEVMNEMVRDFLVKHGC' A
#
# COMPACT_ATOMS: atom_id res chain seq x y z
N MET A 1 -48.64 -9.78 8.79
CA MET A 1 -48.59 -8.54 9.58
C MET A 1 -47.56 -8.76 10.69
N SER A 2 -46.59 -7.91 10.95
CA SER A 2 -46.10 -6.72 10.23
C SER A 2 -44.74 -6.35 10.82
N HIS A 3 -43.77 -5.97 9.97
CA HIS A 3 -42.64 -5.04 10.22
C HIS A 3 -41.73 -5.25 11.47
N GLU A 4 -40.40 -5.44 11.28
CA GLU A 4 -39.38 -4.36 11.24
C GLU A 4 -39.09 -3.83 12.67
N GLU A 5 -37.87 -3.83 13.24
CA GLU A 5 -36.78 -2.87 13.03
C GLU A 5 -35.88 -2.89 14.32
N LYS A 6 -34.55 -2.67 14.41
CA LYS A 6 -33.46 -2.35 13.46
C LYS A 6 -32.13 -3.07 13.82
N ARG A 7 -31.13 -2.86 12.96
CA ARG A 7 -29.68 -3.10 13.08
C ARG A 7 -29.03 -2.63 14.39
N ALA A 8 -28.17 -3.46 14.97
CA ALA A 8 -26.78 -3.09 15.22
C ALA A 8 -25.95 -3.99 14.30
N GLY A 9 -25.28 -3.48 13.27
CA GLY A 9 -24.27 -2.44 13.42
C GLY A 9 -22.89 -3.09 13.48
N GLU A 10 -22.64 -4.07 12.61
CA GLU A 10 -21.30 -4.60 12.39
C GLU A 10 -20.43 -3.46 11.89
N GLY A 11 -19.61 -2.92 12.80
CA GLY A 11 -18.49 -2.07 12.43
C GLY A 11 -17.51 -2.94 11.66
N GLY A 12 -17.73 -3.03 10.35
CA GLY A 12 -16.83 -3.69 9.43
C GLY A 12 -15.47 -3.02 9.55
N ALA A 13 -14.56 -3.67 10.28
CA ALA A 13 -13.18 -3.26 10.34
C ALA A 13 -12.69 -3.13 8.89
N PRO A 14 -11.99 -2.04 8.52
CA PRO A 14 -11.54 -1.85 7.15
C PRO A 14 -10.71 -3.06 6.77
N THR A 15 -11.23 -3.89 5.85
CA THR A 15 -10.51 -5.05 5.35
C THR A 15 -9.18 -4.55 4.81
N PRO A 16 -8.02 -5.06 5.28
CA PRO A 16 -6.73 -4.62 4.75
C PRO A 16 -6.77 -4.81 3.24
N ALA A 17 -6.49 -3.73 2.50
CA ALA A 17 -6.63 -3.71 1.05
C ALA A 17 -5.85 -4.88 0.45
N ALA A 18 -6.46 -5.61 -0.49
CA ALA A 18 -5.80 -6.73 -1.14
C ALA A 18 -4.53 -6.22 -1.84
N THR A 19 -3.41 -6.88 -1.58
CA THR A 19 -2.09 -6.52 -2.11
C THR A 19 -1.59 -7.63 -3.04
N GLU A 20 -0.95 -7.23 -4.13
CA GLU A 20 -0.37 -8.14 -5.11
C GLU A 20 1.16 -7.94 -5.22
N ILE A 21 1.87 -8.97 -5.69
CA ILE A 21 3.33 -8.94 -5.81
C ILE A 21 3.73 -8.42 -7.19
N LEU A 22 4.34 -7.24 -7.23
CA LEU A 22 5.00 -6.70 -8.42
C LEU A 22 6.48 -7.13 -8.45
N ALA A 23 6.87 -7.94 -9.44
CA ALA A 23 8.25 -8.36 -9.67
C ALA A 23 8.88 -7.57 -10.82
N LEU A 24 10.07 -7.01 -10.60
CA LEU A 24 10.79 -6.17 -11.57
C LEU A 24 12.21 -6.70 -11.80
N HIS A 25 12.65 -6.69 -13.07
CA HIS A 25 14.04 -6.98 -13.43
C HIS A 25 14.83 -5.67 -13.48
N VAL A 26 15.80 -5.51 -12.57
CA VAL A 26 16.64 -4.31 -12.43
C VAL A 26 18.09 -4.67 -12.11
N SER A 27 19.02 -3.75 -12.32
CA SER A 27 20.44 -3.95 -12.00
C SER A 27 20.67 -4.19 -10.49
N PRO A 28 21.70 -4.97 -10.08
CA PRO A 28 21.90 -5.34 -8.68
C PRO A 28 22.16 -4.16 -7.71
N ASP A 29 22.73 -3.07 -8.22
CA ASP A 29 22.93 -1.81 -7.50
C ASP A 29 21.59 -1.11 -7.20
N LEU A 30 20.64 -1.13 -8.16
CA LEU A 30 19.30 -0.58 -7.99
C LEU A 30 18.50 -1.34 -6.93
N VAL A 31 18.64 -2.67 -6.84
CA VAL A 31 18.04 -3.47 -5.75
C VAL A 31 18.52 -2.99 -4.39
N ARG A 32 19.83 -2.80 -4.23
CA ARG A 32 20.45 -2.34 -2.97
C ARG A 32 20.06 -0.89 -2.64
N ALA A 33 19.97 -0.03 -3.65
CA ALA A 33 19.53 1.35 -3.49
C ALA A 33 18.06 1.39 -3.05
N PHE A 34 17.17 0.67 -3.74
CA PHE A 34 15.74 0.58 -3.41
C PHE A 34 15.51 0.07 -1.98
N GLN A 35 16.16 -1.03 -1.59
CA GLN A 35 16.07 -1.57 -0.23
C GLN A 35 16.46 -0.53 0.83
N ARG A 36 17.60 0.16 0.63
CA ARG A 36 18.08 1.20 1.56
C ARG A 36 17.13 2.39 1.63
N CYS A 37 16.71 2.96 0.50
CA CYS A 37 15.83 4.13 0.47
C CYS A 37 14.47 3.83 1.10
N LYS A 38 13.88 2.65 0.82
CA LYS A 38 12.64 2.20 1.45
C LYS A 38 12.75 2.13 2.98
N TRP A 39 13.87 1.63 3.51
CA TRP A 39 14.11 1.58 4.96
C TRP A 39 14.30 2.96 5.59
N ILE A 40 14.96 3.88 4.89
CA ILE A 40 15.10 5.28 5.35
C ILE A 40 13.71 5.93 5.48
N ILE A 41 12.88 5.83 4.44
CA ILE A 41 11.53 6.41 4.45
C ILE A 41 10.69 5.84 5.61
N ILE A 42 10.64 4.51 5.77
CA ILE A 42 9.94 3.86 6.90
C ILE A 42 10.42 4.40 8.26
N ALA A 43 11.73 4.60 8.42
CA ALA A 43 12.30 5.11 9.67
C ALA A 43 12.03 6.61 9.91
N GLU A 44 11.91 7.42 8.85
CA GLU A 44 11.68 8.86 8.92
C GLU A 44 10.18 9.21 9.04
N THR A 45 9.29 8.45 8.39
CA THR A 45 7.84 8.75 8.34
C THR A 45 6.99 7.86 9.26
N GLY A 46 7.51 6.69 9.65
CA GLY A 46 6.74 5.68 10.39
C GLY A 46 5.69 4.92 9.56
N GLN A 47 5.65 5.14 8.24
CA GLN A 47 4.76 4.41 7.32
C GLN A 47 5.09 2.91 7.27
N ASP A 48 4.11 2.09 6.89
CA ASP A 48 4.35 0.67 6.68
C ASP A 48 5.08 0.40 5.35
N GLN A 49 5.70 -0.79 5.23
CA GLN A 49 6.49 -1.13 4.04
C GLN A 49 5.67 -1.17 2.75
N VAL A 50 4.41 -1.60 2.82
CA VAL A 50 3.47 -1.70 1.69
C VAL A 50 2.94 -0.32 1.32
N GLU A 51 2.67 0.56 2.28
CA GLU A 51 2.37 1.98 2.02
C GLU A 51 3.48 2.64 1.20
N VAL A 52 4.73 2.54 1.65
CA VAL A 52 5.89 3.12 0.94
C VAL A 52 6.08 2.52 -0.45
N MET A 53 5.88 1.20 -0.62
CA MET A 53 5.94 0.57 -1.95
C MET A 53 4.81 1.03 -2.88
N ASN A 54 3.59 1.20 -2.35
CA ASN A 54 2.44 1.69 -3.10
C ASN A 54 2.62 3.17 -3.52
N GLU A 55 3.18 4.01 -2.65
CA GLU A 55 3.50 5.41 -2.95
C GLU A 55 4.52 5.49 -4.09
N MET A 56 5.64 4.76 -4.01
CA MET A 56 6.64 4.70 -5.08
C MET A 56 6.08 4.24 -6.44
N VAL A 57 5.15 3.28 -6.45
CA VAL A 57 4.50 2.81 -7.68
C VAL A 57 3.51 3.85 -8.21
N ARG A 58 2.73 4.51 -7.35
CA ARG A 58 1.80 5.58 -7.76
C ARG A 58 2.55 6.77 -8.35
N ASP A 59 3.62 7.21 -7.71
CA ASP A 59 4.45 8.32 -8.20
C ASP A 59 5.03 8.04 -9.59
N PHE A 60 5.46 6.79 -9.82
CA PHE A 60 5.90 6.34 -11.14
C PHE A 60 4.76 6.40 -12.18
N LEU A 61 3.57 5.91 -11.84
CA LEU A 61 2.42 5.92 -12.75
C LEU A 61 1.91 7.33 -13.06
N VAL A 62 1.73 8.18 -12.03
CA VAL A 62 1.29 9.58 -12.15
C VAL A 62 2.25 10.39 -13.01
N LYS A 63 3.57 10.19 -12.84
CA LYS A 63 4.61 10.81 -13.68
C LYS A 63 4.46 10.46 -15.18
N HIS A 64 3.86 9.32 -15.51
CA HIS A 64 3.61 8.87 -16.86
C HIS A 64 2.16 9.06 -17.34
N GLY A 65 1.28 9.64 -16.50
CA GLY A 65 -0.13 9.89 -16.83
C GLY A 65 -1.02 8.66 -16.75
N CYS A 66 -0.63 7.65 -15.96
CA CYS A 66 -1.38 6.43 -15.67
C CYS A 66 -2.07 6.48 -14.31
#